data_AF-A0A9X0D5F3-F1
#
_entry.id   AF-A0A9X0D5F3-F1
#
_cell.length_a   1.000
_cell.length_b   1.000
_cell.length_c   1.000
_cell.angle_alpha   90.00
_cell.angle_beta   90.00
_cell.angle_gamma   90.00
#
_symmetry.space_group_name_H-M   'P 1'
#
loop_
_entity.id
_entity.type
_entity.pdbx_description
1 polymer ?
#
loop_
_entity_poly.entity_id
_entity_poly.type
_entity_poly.pdbx_seq_one_letter_code
_entity_poly.pdbx_strand_id
1 'polypeptide(L)'
;MIFFWALFSPFLIAPLVTGSPVLKPLIQQAMAKIHEGQPRLYVLRERIRKGLQLYASEPTEPYLSSQNYGELFSNQIIWFVDDTNVYRVTIHKTFEGNLTTKPINGAIFIFNPRTGQTVPQNHPHIRVGGTEALGQVCRVILCDVSPSQASWPKWKTAEEVAALIRSLPVEEQPKQIIVTRKGMLDPLEGSELQLPFQACLKVEKLGDMILKATEPQMVLFNLYDDWLKTISSYTAFSRLILILRALHVNADRTKVILKPDKTTITEPHHIWPTLTDEEWVPVEVALERSHFELTMARRTSEFTIF
;
A
#
# COMPACT_ATOMS: atom_id res chain seq x y z
N MET A 1 -25.52 -11.35 -19.92
CA MET A 1 -25.46 -9.92 -20.28
C MET A 1 -26.82 -9.30 -20.63
N ILE A 2 -27.72 -9.98 -21.35
CA ILE A 2 -28.97 -9.40 -21.85
C ILE A 2 -30.00 -9.08 -20.74
N PHE A 3 -30.06 -9.84 -19.65
CA PHE A 3 -31.04 -9.62 -18.57
C PHE A 3 -30.74 -8.44 -17.64
N PHE A 4 -29.49 -7.97 -17.56
CA PHE A 4 -29.12 -6.85 -16.69
C PHE A 4 -29.43 -5.48 -17.31
N TRP A 5 -29.54 -5.43 -18.64
CA TRP A 5 -29.95 -4.23 -19.38
C TRP A 5 -31.39 -3.82 -19.08
N ALA A 6 -32.25 -4.74 -18.65
CA ALA A 6 -33.67 -4.46 -18.44
C ALA A 6 -33.97 -3.71 -17.13
N LEU A 7 -33.20 -3.95 -16.06
CA LEU A 7 -33.51 -3.40 -14.73
C LEU A 7 -33.03 -1.96 -14.51
N PHE A 8 -32.08 -1.48 -15.30
CA PHE A 8 -31.54 -0.11 -15.21
C PHE A 8 -31.56 0.61 -16.56
N SER A 9 -32.41 0.17 -17.48
CA SER A 9 -32.60 0.82 -18.76
C SER A 9 -33.07 2.28 -18.53
N PRO A 10 -32.47 3.29 -19.19
CA PRO A 10 -32.92 4.68 -19.10
C PRO A 10 -34.39 4.88 -19.56
N PHE A 11 -35.00 3.84 -20.14
CA PHE A 11 -36.42 3.78 -20.47
C PHE A 11 -37.36 3.73 -19.25
N LEU A 12 -36.91 3.28 -18.07
CA LEU A 12 -37.75 3.17 -16.87
C LEU A 12 -37.91 4.49 -16.09
N ILE A 13 -36.99 5.44 -16.24
CA ILE A 13 -37.05 6.78 -15.59
C ILE A 13 -37.66 7.84 -16.53
N ALA A 14 -37.69 7.55 -17.83
CA ALA A 14 -38.29 8.41 -18.86
C ALA A 14 -39.75 8.86 -18.63
N PRO A 15 -40.64 8.17 -17.88
CA PRO A 15 -42.03 8.62 -17.77
C PRO A 15 -42.23 9.81 -16.81
N LEU A 16 -41.29 10.13 -15.92
CA LEU A 16 -41.54 11.14 -14.87
C LEU A 16 -41.21 12.58 -15.27
N VAL A 17 -40.58 12.80 -16.44
CA VAL A 17 -40.21 14.13 -16.94
C VAL A 17 -40.89 14.38 -18.29
N THR A 18 -42.22 14.36 -18.25
CA THR A 18 -43.07 14.68 -19.40
C THR A 18 -43.32 16.19 -19.43
N GLY A 19 -42.46 16.96 -20.12
CA GLY A 19 -42.81 18.33 -20.49
C GLY A 19 -41.68 19.32 -20.73
N SER A 20 -40.43 19.01 -20.39
CA SER A 20 -39.30 19.93 -20.62
C SER A 20 -38.42 19.45 -21.78
N PRO A 21 -38.39 20.16 -22.93
CA PRO A 21 -37.61 19.77 -24.11
C PRO A 21 -36.09 19.75 -23.85
N VAL A 22 -35.62 20.44 -22.81
CA VAL A 22 -34.20 20.51 -22.43
C VAL A 22 -33.84 19.46 -21.36
N LEU A 23 -34.76 19.16 -20.44
CA LEU A 23 -34.47 18.30 -19.30
C LEU A 23 -34.43 16.81 -19.68
N LYS A 24 -35.23 16.40 -20.68
CA LYS A 24 -35.24 15.02 -21.15
C LYS A 24 -33.89 14.54 -21.73
N PRO A 25 -33.26 15.25 -22.69
CA PRO A 25 -31.95 14.84 -23.20
C PRO A 25 -30.86 14.93 -22.11
N LEU A 26 -30.95 15.90 -21.21
CA LEU A 26 -30.03 16.03 -20.08
C LEU A 26 -30.10 14.80 -19.15
N ILE A 27 -31.30 14.37 -18.76
CA ILE A 27 -31.48 13.19 -17.90
C ILE A 27 -31.04 11.92 -18.63
N GLN A 28 -31.30 11.79 -19.93
CA GLN A 28 -30.84 10.63 -20.71
C GLN A 28 -29.31 10.53 -20.72
N GLN A 29 -28.62 11.64 -20.97
CA GLN A 29 -27.16 11.69 -20.93
C GLN A 29 -26.61 11.47 -19.52
N ALA A 30 -27.23 12.08 -18.50
CA ALA A 30 -26.84 11.89 -17.11
C ALA A 30 -27.02 10.43 -16.65
N MET A 31 -28.14 9.79 -17.00
CA MET A 31 -28.39 8.39 -16.65
C MET A 31 -27.45 7.42 -17.36
N ALA A 32 -27.12 7.66 -18.64
CA ALA A 32 -26.09 6.87 -19.33
C ALA A 32 -24.74 6.99 -18.62
N LYS A 33 -24.35 8.20 -18.23
CA LYS A 33 -23.10 8.47 -17.50
C LYS A 33 -23.10 7.87 -16.09
N ILE A 34 -24.24 7.90 -15.38
CA ILE A 34 -24.39 7.27 -14.06
C ILE A 34 -24.31 5.74 -14.20
N HIS A 35 -24.96 5.16 -15.21
CA HIS A 35 -24.98 3.73 -15.42
C HIS A 35 -23.58 3.16 -15.69
N GLU A 36 -22.74 3.88 -16.44
CA GLU A 36 -21.36 3.47 -16.73
C GLU A 36 -20.39 3.88 -15.62
N GLY A 37 -20.52 5.08 -15.07
CA GLY A 37 -19.52 5.68 -14.19
C GLY A 37 -19.73 5.45 -12.69
N GLN A 38 -20.82 4.82 -12.23
CA GLN A 38 -21.09 4.69 -10.79
C GLN A 38 -20.42 3.44 -10.18
N PRO A 39 -19.44 3.60 -9.26
CA PRO A 39 -18.69 2.45 -8.71
C PRO A 39 -19.56 1.44 -7.95
N ARG A 40 -20.66 1.89 -7.32
CA ARG A 40 -21.59 1.01 -6.60
C ARG A 40 -22.32 0.05 -7.52
N LEU A 41 -22.70 0.50 -8.73
CA LEU A 41 -23.33 -0.36 -9.73
C LEU A 41 -22.32 -1.35 -10.31
N TYR A 42 -21.07 -0.91 -10.51
CA TYR A 42 -19.97 -1.79 -10.89
C TYR A 42 -19.75 -2.91 -9.86
N VAL A 43 -19.62 -2.57 -8.57
CA VAL A 43 -19.49 -3.57 -7.49
C VAL A 43 -20.69 -4.53 -7.44
N LEU A 44 -21.91 -4.03 -7.66
CA LEU A 44 -23.11 -4.87 -7.70
C LEU A 44 -23.06 -5.86 -8.86
N ARG A 45 -22.72 -5.40 -10.08
CA ARG A 45 -22.55 -6.25 -11.26
C ARG A 45 -21.49 -7.32 -11.02
N GLU A 46 -20.36 -6.94 -10.42
CA GLU A 46 -19.25 -7.85 -10.17
C GLU A 46 -19.56 -8.90 -9.10
N ARG A 47 -20.30 -8.53 -8.04
CA ARG A 47 -20.82 -9.49 -7.05
C ARG A 47 -21.79 -10.49 -7.66
N ILE A 48 -22.70 -10.02 -8.52
CA ILE A 48 -23.66 -10.89 -9.22
C ILE A 48 -22.92 -11.82 -10.19
N ARG A 49 -21.94 -11.29 -10.93
CA ARG A 49 -21.09 -12.06 -11.84
C ARG A 49 -20.34 -13.17 -11.11
N LYS A 50 -19.69 -12.86 -9.98
CA LYS A 50 -19.00 -13.83 -9.11
C LYS A 50 -19.98 -14.84 -8.50
N GLY A 51 -21.13 -14.39 -8.02
CA GLY A 51 -22.18 -15.27 -7.47
C GLY A 51 -22.74 -16.25 -8.50
N LEU A 52 -22.82 -15.83 -9.77
CA LEU A 52 -23.24 -16.64 -10.91
C LEU A 52 -22.08 -17.36 -11.61
N GLN A 53 -20.84 -17.21 -11.13
CA GLN A 53 -19.61 -17.82 -11.68
C GLN A 53 -19.39 -17.53 -13.18
N LEU A 54 -19.79 -16.35 -13.65
CA LEU A 54 -19.63 -15.95 -15.06
C LEU A 54 -18.28 -15.29 -15.29
N TYR A 55 -17.30 -16.01 -15.82
CA TYR A 55 -15.98 -15.45 -16.13
C TYR A 55 -15.93 -14.92 -17.57
N ALA A 56 -15.76 -13.61 -17.72
CA ALA A 56 -15.46 -12.96 -19.00
C ALA A 56 -14.12 -12.24 -18.88
N SER A 57 -13.27 -12.34 -19.89
CA SER A 57 -12.02 -11.59 -20.00
C SER A 57 -12.33 -10.18 -20.50
N GLU A 58 -12.85 -9.32 -19.64
CA GLU A 58 -12.93 -7.89 -19.95
C GLU A 58 -11.52 -7.28 -19.87
N PRO A 59 -11.21 -6.24 -20.68
CA PRO A 59 -9.98 -5.50 -20.55
C PRO A 59 -9.99 -4.78 -19.20
N THR A 60 -9.21 -5.31 -18.25
CA THR A 60 -8.95 -4.63 -16.98
C THR A 60 -8.09 -3.41 -17.24
N GLU A 61 -8.26 -2.34 -16.44
CA GLU A 61 -7.30 -1.25 -16.42
C GLU A 61 -5.88 -1.81 -16.24
N PRO A 62 -4.88 -1.26 -16.96
CA PRO A 62 -3.54 -1.83 -16.95
C PRO A 62 -2.97 -1.76 -15.54
N TYR A 63 -2.68 -2.93 -14.97
CA TYR A 63 -1.97 -3.03 -13.71
C TYR A 63 -0.64 -2.27 -13.78
N LEU A 64 -0.17 -1.79 -12.63
CA LEU A 64 1.20 -1.32 -12.54
C LEU A 64 2.17 -2.46 -12.89
N SER A 65 2.95 -2.25 -13.93
CA SER A 65 3.91 -3.14 -14.58
C SER A 65 5.24 -2.41 -14.80
N SER A 66 6.25 -3.12 -15.31
CA SER A 66 7.54 -2.48 -15.64
C SER A 66 7.43 -1.45 -16.78
N GLN A 67 6.37 -1.49 -17.59
CA GLN A 67 6.20 -0.60 -18.74
C GLN A 67 5.64 0.77 -18.35
N ASN A 68 4.78 0.84 -17.31
CA ASN A 68 4.18 2.08 -16.79
C ASN A 68 4.80 2.53 -15.45
N TYR A 69 5.91 1.93 -15.04
CA TYR A 69 6.59 2.28 -13.78
C TYR A 69 6.99 3.77 -13.68
N GLY A 70 7.24 4.42 -14.83
CA GLY A 70 7.54 5.85 -14.89
C GLY A 70 6.35 6.75 -14.52
N GLU A 71 5.11 6.29 -14.69
CA GLU A 71 3.90 7.07 -14.40
C GLU A 71 3.73 7.35 -12.90
N LEU A 72 4.35 6.52 -12.05
CA LEU A 72 4.43 6.69 -10.59
C LEU A 72 5.03 8.04 -10.17
N PHE A 73 5.87 8.63 -11.03
CA PHE A 73 6.59 9.87 -10.77
C PHE A 73 6.00 11.07 -11.52
N SER A 74 4.80 10.90 -12.08
CA SER A 74 4.05 11.99 -12.69
C SER A 74 3.65 13.06 -11.65
N ASN A 75 3.06 14.15 -12.13
CA ASN A 75 2.61 15.20 -11.22
C ASN A 75 1.42 14.80 -10.33
N GLN A 76 0.79 13.65 -10.60
CA GLN A 76 -0.36 13.16 -9.86
C GLN A 76 0.06 12.60 -8.48
N ILE A 77 -0.83 12.73 -7.50
CA ILE A 77 -0.63 12.13 -6.18
C ILE A 77 -1.07 10.67 -6.27
N ILE A 78 -0.11 9.76 -6.14
CA ILE A 78 -0.30 8.32 -6.20
C ILE A 78 0.06 7.73 -4.85
N TRP A 79 -0.79 6.87 -4.30
CA TRP A 79 -0.51 6.17 -3.06
C TRP A 79 -0.40 4.67 -3.28
N PHE A 80 0.64 4.06 -2.72
CA PHE A 80 0.69 2.63 -2.47
C PHE A 80 0.01 2.31 -1.15
N VAL A 81 -0.82 1.28 -1.13
CA VAL A 81 -1.39 0.72 0.09
C VAL A 81 -0.93 -0.73 0.22
N ASP A 82 -0.34 -1.06 1.37
CA ASP A 82 0.00 -2.42 1.75
C ASP A 82 -0.69 -2.80 3.05
N ASP A 83 -1.50 -3.85 2.98
CA ASP A 83 -2.25 -4.42 4.10
C ASP A 83 -1.60 -5.71 4.63
N THR A 84 -0.41 -6.08 4.15
CA THR A 84 0.29 -7.32 4.51
C THR A 84 0.44 -7.50 6.02
N ASN A 85 0.77 -6.42 6.71
CA ASN A 85 1.07 -6.43 8.14
C ASN A 85 -0.05 -5.90 9.03
N VAL A 86 -1.29 -5.82 8.51
CA VAL A 86 -2.44 -5.30 9.28
C VAL A 86 -2.89 -6.30 10.34
N TYR A 87 -2.93 -7.59 9.99
CA TYR A 87 -3.25 -8.64 10.95
C TYR A 87 -2.06 -9.59 11.08
N ARG A 88 -1.49 -9.66 12.28
CA ARG A 88 -0.31 -10.44 12.60
C ARG A 88 -0.58 -11.29 13.83
N VAL A 89 -0.02 -12.49 13.85
CA VAL A 89 -0.17 -13.42 14.97
C VAL A 89 1.18 -14.03 15.36
N THR A 90 1.39 -14.25 16.65
CA THR A 90 2.47 -15.07 17.19
C THR A 90 1.92 -16.43 17.58
N ILE A 91 2.64 -17.49 17.21
CA ILE A 91 2.26 -18.86 17.51
C ILE A 91 2.96 -19.28 18.80
N HIS A 92 2.20 -19.72 19.79
CA HIS A 92 2.69 -20.23 21.06
C HIS A 92 2.25 -21.68 21.23
N LYS A 93 3.20 -22.55 21.59
CA LYS A 93 2.90 -23.94 21.94
C LYS A 93 2.46 -24.00 23.41
N THR A 94 1.28 -24.53 23.67
CA THR A 94 0.80 -24.77 25.03
C THR A 94 1.54 -25.94 25.65
N PHE A 95 1.48 -26.06 26.98
CA PHE A 95 2.06 -27.18 27.71
C PHE A 95 1.52 -28.55 27.23
N GLU A 96 0.25 -28.60 26.83
CA GLU A 96 -0.42 -29.79 26.27
C GLU A 96 0.01 -30.13 24.82
N GLY A 97 0.88 -29.31 24.22
CA GLY A 97 1.39 -29.52 22.86
C GLY A 97 0.56 -28.87 21.76
N ASN A 98 -0.56 -28.22 22.09
CA ASN A 98 -1.41 -27.52 21.12
C ASN A 98 -0.75 -26.20 20.66
N LEU A 99 -0.91 -25.84 19.38
CA LEU A 99 -0.48 -24.55 18.86
C LEU A 99 -1.63 -23.55 19.02
N THR A 100 -1.37 -22.45 19.73
CA THR A 100 -2.30 -21.34 19.92
C THR A 100 -1.73 -20.09 19.29
N THR A 101 -2.58 -19.24 18.72
CA THR A 101 -2.18 -17.98 18.11
C THR A 101 -2.59 -16.81 18.99
N LYS A 102 -1.69 -15.84 19.18
CA LYS A 102 -1.99 -14.57 19.85
C LYS A 102 -1.85 -13.44 18.83
N PRO A 103 -2.85 -12.55 18.69
CA PRO A 103 -2.69 -11.39 17.83
C PRO A 103 -1.60 -10.46 18.38
N ILE A 104 -0.87 -9.83 17.48
CA ILE A 104 0.06 -8.75 17.79
C ILE A 104 -0.30 -7.51 16.97
N ASN A 105 0.23 -6.37 17.40
CA ASN A 105 0.00 -5.10 16.72
C ASN A 105 0.39 -5.17 15.23
N GLY A 106 -0.49 -4.59 14.42
CA GLY A 106 -0.32 -4.48 12.98
C GLY A 106 -0.22 -3.03 12.53
N ALA A 107 0.05 -2.85 11.25
CA ALA A 107 0.08 -1.53 10.64
C ALA A 107 -0.44 -1.57 9.21
N ILE A 108 -1.18 -0.53 8.84
CA ILE A 108 -1.42 -0.21 7.43
C ILE A 108 -0.27 0.67 6.97
N PHE A 109 0.30 0.30 5.84
CA PHE A 109 1.35 1.07 5.21
C PHE A 109 0.81 1.83 4.00
N ILE A 110 0.91 3.15 4.02
CA ILE A 110 0.49 4.04 2.92
C ILE A 110 1.70 4.88 2.50
N PHE A 111 2.07 4.79 1.22
CA PHE A 111 3.33 5.34 0.73
C PHE A 111 3.16 6.12 -0.58
N ASN A 112 3.79 7.29 -0.69
CA ASN A 112 3.82 8.08 -1.92
C ASN A 112 5.21 7.94 -2.58
N PRO A 113 5.30 7.38 -3.79
CA PRO A 113 6.58 7.15 -4.47
C PRO A 113 7.29 8.42 -4.91
N ARG A 114 6.58 9.54 -5.10
CA ARG A 114 7.17 10.79 -5.57
C ARG A 114 7.84 11.57 -4.45
N THR A 115 7.10 11.83 -3.38
CA THR A 115 7.57 12.70 -2.30
C THR A 115 8.26 11.93 -1.20
N GLY A 116 8.04 10.61 -1.12
CA GLY A 116 8.34 9.88 0.10
C GLY A 116 7.56 10.44 1.29
N GLN A 117 6.39 11.06 1.09
CA GLN A 117 5.51 11.62 2.13
C GLN A 117 4.04 11.40 1.79
N THR A 118 3.17 11.14 2.77
CA THR A 118 1.73 10.97 2.51
C THR A 118 0.79 12.01 3.15
N VAL A 119 1.23 12.90 4.06
CA VAL A 119 0.37 13.97 4.62
C VAL A 119 1.22 15.19 5.08
N PRO A 120 0.76 16.46 4.94
CA PRO A 120 1.44 17.63 5.51
C PRO A 120 1.36 17.68 7.05
N GLN A 121 2.33 18.33 7.66
CA GLN A 121 2.51 18.40 9.13
C GLN A 121 1.35 19.03 9.93
N ASN A 122 0.43 19.77 9.29
CA ASN A 122 -0.50 20.67 9.98
C ASN A 122 -1.91 20.09 10.23
N HIS A 123 -2.02 18.79 10.52
CA HIS A 123 -3.33 18.16 10.85
C HIS A 123 -3.49 17.89 12.37
N PRO A 124 -4.57 18.39 13.02
CA PRO A 124 -4.71 18.40 14.48
C PRO A 124 -4.95 17.03 15.15
N HIS A 125 -5.14 15.95 14.38
CA HIS A 125 -5.37 14.59 14.91
C HIS A 125 -4.18 13.63 14.72
N ILE A 126 -3.04 14.14 14.25
CA ILE A 126 -1.86 13.34 13.95
C ILE A 126 -0.81 13.58 15.03
N ARG A 127 -0.38 12.52 15.73
CA ARG A 127 0.73 12.61 16.67
C ARG A 127 2.04 12.43 15.91
N VAL A 128 2.85 13.48 15.92
CA VAL A 128 4.21 13.43 15.35
C VAL A 128 5.09 12.59 16.28
N GLY A 129 5.56 11.44 15.80
CA GLY A 129 6.55 10.63 16.49
C GLY A 129 7.94 11.25 16.35
N GLY A 130 8.22 12.28 17.16
CA GLY A 130 9.51 12.99 17.18
C GLY A 130 9.39 14.47 16.77
N THR A 131 10.18 15.33 17.40
CA THR A 131 10.31 16.75 17.03
C THR A 131 10.69 16.87 15.55
N GLU A 132 9.81 17.51 14.77
CA GLU A 132 10.00 17.97 13.38
C GLU A 132 10.07 16.90 12.25
N ALA A 133 9.44 15.72 12.42
CA ALA A 133 9.38 14.75 11.32
C ALA A 133 8.35 15.15 10.22
N LEU A 134 8.82 15.37 8.99
CA LEU A 134 8.02 15.65 7.78
C LEU A 134 7.61 14.34 7.06
N GLY A 135 6.37 13.85 7.23
CA GLY A 135 5.58 13.08 6.24
C GLY A 135 5.84 11.57 5.97
N GLN A 136 4.89 10.67 6.33
CA GLN A 136 4.20 9.52 5.64
C GLN A 136 3.45 8.68 6.67
N VAL A 137 2.16 8.44 6.48
CA VAL A 137 1.29 7.67 7.37
C VAL A 137 1.67 6.18 7.41
N CYS A 138 2.39 5.78 8.45
CA CYS A 138 2.26 4.48 9.05
C CYS A 138 1.16 4.58 10.11
N ARG A 139 -0.04 4.05 9.81
CA ARG A 139 -1.10 3.98 10.82
C ARG A 139 -1.00 2.66 11.54
N VAL A 140 -0.62 2.72 12.80
CA VAL A 140 -0.59 1.57 13.69
C VAL A 140 -2.04 1.21 14.00
N ILE A 141 -2.46 0.03 13.58
CA ILE A 141 -3.73 -0.55 13.99
C ILE A 141 -3.44 -1.51 15.12
N LEU A 142 -3.89 -1.15 16.32
CA LEU A 142 -3.96 -2.13 17.39
C LEU A 142 -5.06 -3.11 17.06
N CYS A 143 -4.64 -4.34 16.77
CA CYS A 143 -5.55 -5.45 16.60
C CYS A 143 -5.74 -6.11 17.97
N ASP A 144 -6.54 -5.48 18.83
CA ASP A 144 -7.05 -6.14 20.04
C ASP A 144 -8.20 -7.11 19.72
N VAL A 145 -8.63 -7.14 18.44
CA VAL A 145 -9.80 -7.87 17.99
C VAL A 145 -9.36 -9.18 17.33
N SER A 146 -9.75 -10.31 17.93
CA SER A 146 -9.73 -11.61 17.29
C SER A 146 -10.67 -11.57 16.07
N PRO A 147 -10.19 -11.70 14.82
CA PRO A 147 -11.06 -11.55 13.67
C PRO A 147 -11.93 -12.79 13.55
N SER A 148 -13.25 -12.59 13.61
CA SER A 148 -14.24 -13.64 13.32
C SER A 148 -14.30 -14.01 11.83
N GLN A 149 -13.60 -13.26 10.95
CA GLN A 149 -13.64 -13.45 9.50
C GLN A 149 -12.29 -13.14 8.81
N ALA A 150 -11.91 -13.99 7.85
CA ALA A 150 -10.68 -13.87 7.05
C ALA A 150 -10.60 -12.58 6.19
N SER A 151 -11.71 -11.85 6.01
CA SER A 151 -11.78 -10.60 5.25
C SER A 151 -11.68 -9.34 6.11
N TRP A 152 -11.74 -9.44 7.44
CA TRP A 152 -11.75 -8.29 8.35
C TRP A 152 -10.59 -7.31 8.14
N PRO A 153 -9.32 -7.76 7.96
CA PRO A 153 -8.19 -6.84 7.77
C PRO A 153 -8.33 -6.00 6.49
N LYS A 154 -8.98 -6.55 5.46
CA LYS A 154 -9.17 -5.89 4.17
C LYS A 154 -10.15 -4.73 4.29
N TRP A 155 -11.31 -4.99 4.89
CA TRP A 155 -12.34 -3.99 5.10
C TRP A 155 -11.88 -2.90 6.07
N LYS A 156 -11.15 -3.28 7.13
CA LYS A 156 -10.58 -2.31 8.05
C LYS A 156 -9.56 -1.40 7.36
N THR A 157 -8.72 -1.97 6.49
CA THR A 157 -7.78 -1.18 5.69
C THR A 157 -8.51 -0.21 4.76
N ALA A 158 -9.51 -0.68 4.02
CA ALA A 158 -10.29 0.17 3.13
C ALA A 158 -11.02 1.30 3.87
N GLU A 159 -11.58 0.99 5.05
CA GLU A 159 -12.23 1.99 5.92
C GLU A 159 -11.24 3.07 6.37
N GLU A 160 -10.08 2.69 6.88
CA GLU A 160 -9.09 3.65 7.38
C GLU A 160 -8.45 4.48 6.26
N VAL A 161 -8.22 3.88 5.09
CA VAL A 161 -7.76 4.62 3.89
C VAL A 161 -8.82 5.62 3.44
N ALA A 162 -10.09 5.22 3.39
CA ALA A 162 -11.18 6.12 3.03
C ALA A 162 -11.36 7.26 4.06
N ALA A 163 -11.21 6.97 5.35
CA ALA A 163 -11.25 7.97 6.41
C ALA A 163 -10.09 8.97 6.28
N LEU A 164 -8.88 8.48 5.97
CA LEU A 164 -7.71 9.34 5.72
C LEU A 164 -7.95 10.27 4.51
N ILE A 165 -8.43 9.74 3.38
CA ILE A 165 -8.70 10.56 2.19
C ILE A 165 -9.72 11.67 2.50
N ARG A 166 -10.78 11.35 3.25
CA ARG A 166 -11.79 12.33 3.66
C ARG A 166 -11.26 13.39 4.63
N SER A 167 -10.21 13.08 5.37
CA SER A 167 -9.59 14.04 6.28
C SER A 167 -8.69 15.04 5.56
N LEU A 168 -8.22 14.73 4.35
CA LEU A 168 -7.33 15.58 3.57
C LEU A 168 -8.09 16.61 2.72
N PRO A 169 -7.51 17.81 2.52
CA PRO A 169 -8.02 18.79 1.57
C PRO A 169 -7.97 18.24 0.13
N VAL A 170 -8.85 18.73 -0.75
CA VAL A 170 -9.08 18.15 -2.08
C VAL A 170 -7.85 18.19 -2.99
N GLU A 171 -6.94 19.12 -2.74
CA GLU A 171 -5.67 19.30 -3.43
C GLU A 171 -4.67 18.17 -3.14
N GLU A 172 -4.77 17.58 -1.95
CA GLU A 172 -3.84 16.55 -1.45
C GLU A 172 -4.38 15.13 -1.60
N GLN A 173 -5.64 15.00 -2.01
CA GLN A 173 -6.26 13.69 -2.20
C GLN A 173 -5.59 12.93 -3.35
N PRO A 174 -5.30 11.62 -3.16
CA PRO A 174 -4.71 10.80 -4.20
C PRO A 174 -5.62 10.72 -5.41
N LYS A 175 -5.04 10.86 -6.60
CA LYS A 175 -5.74 10.61 -7.87
C LYS A 175 -5.76 9.13 -8.21
N GLN A 176 -4.77 8.38 -7.73
CA GLN A 176 -4.67 6.94 -7.92
C GLN A 176 -4.21 6.25 -6.63
N ILE A 177 -4.79 5.09 -6.35
CA ILE A 177 -4.43 4.25 -5.20
C ILE A 177 -4.06 2.88 -5.71
N ILE A 178 -2.79 2.52 -5.57
CA ILE A 178 -2.25 1.25 -6.04
C ILE A 178 -2.12 0.30 -4.86
N VAL A 179 -2.82 -0.83 -4.90
CA VAL A 179 -2.73 -1.85 -3.86
C VAL A 179 -1.77 -2.97 -4.22
N THR A 180 -0.96 -3.37 -3.25
CA THR A 180 0.11 -4.36 -3.43
C THR A 180 -0.39 -5.81 -3.42
N ARG A 181 -1.47 -6.12 -2.69
CA ARG A 181 -2.07 -7.46 -2.63
C ARG A 181 -3.33 -7.55 -3.48
N LYS A 182 -3.41 -8.60 -4.32
CA LYS A 182 -4.60 -8.91 -5.11
C LYS A 182 -5.86 -9.13 -4.26
N GLY A 183 -5.72 -9.53 -3.00
CA GLY A 183 -6.84 -9.72 -2.08
C GLY A 183 -7.60 -8.43 -1.73
N MET A 184 -7.00 -7.27 -1.94
CA MET A 184 -7.56 -5.93 -1.73
C MET A 184 -8.08 -5.29 -3.04
N LEU A 185 -8.08 -6.04 -4.15
CA LEU A 185 -8.60 -5.56 -5.43
C LEU A 185 -10.13 -5.38 -5.42
N ASP A 186 -10.85 -6.23 -4.69
CA ASP A 186 -12.30 -6.14 -4.59
C ASP A 186 -12.79 -4.78 -4.01
N PRO A 187 -11.99 -4.09 -3.15
CA PRO A 187 -12.23 -2.68 -2.82
C PRO A 187 -11.41 -1.60 -3.57
N LEU A 188 -10.29 -1.88 -4.27
CA LEU A 188 -9.35 -0.86 -4.82
C LEU A 188 -8.58 -1.34 -6.08
N GLU A 189 -7.88 -0.46 -6.82
CA GLU A 189 -7.00 -0.82 -7.96
C GLU A 189 -5.70 -1.54 -7.48
N GLY A 190 -5.05 -2.38 -8.31
CA GLY A 190 -3.91 -3.19 -7.88
C GLY A 190 -2.65 -3.12 -8.74
N SER A 191 -1.59 -3.76 -8.26
CA SER A 191 -0.28 -3.88 -8.92
C SER A 191 0.07 -5.32 -9.30
N GLU A 192 0.72 -5.52 -10.45
CA GLU A 192 1.36 -6.79 -10.81
C GLU A 192 2.77 -6.94 -10.20
N LEU A 193 3.40 -5.81 -9.86
CA LEU A 193 4.72 -5.78 -9.24
C LEU A 193 4.62 -6.11 -7.74
N GLN A 194 5.26 -7.20 -7.32
CA GLN A 194 5.41 -7.50 -5.90
C GLN A 194 6.44 -6.56 -5.27
N LEU A 195 5.96 -5.50 -4.63
CA LEU A 195 6.78 -4.56 -3.88
C LEU A 195 6.99 -5.06 -2.44
N PRO A 196 8.23 -5.02 -1.91
CA PRO A 196 8.58 -5.61 -0.61
C PRO A 196 8.20 -4.71 0.59
N PHE A 197 7.10 -3.96 0.55
CA PHE A 197 6.74 -3.03 1.63
C PHE A 197 6.50 -3.73 2.98
N GLN A 198 6.15 -5.01 2.96
CA GLN A 198 6.10 -5.84 4.16
C GLN A 198 7.43 -5.84 4.97
N ALA A 199 8.57 -5.63 4.31
CA ALA A 199 9.89 -5.61 4.94
C ALA A 199 10.15 -4.32 5.74
N CYS A 200 9.34 -3.26 5.56
CA CYS A 200 9.44 -2.03 6.35
C CYS A 200 9.33 -2.32 7.87
N LEU A 201 8.56 -3.32 8.28
CA LEU A 201 8.44 -3.70 9.69
C LEU A 201 9.69 -4.38 10.27
N LYS A 202 10.65 -4.77 9.43
CA LYS A 202 11.93 -5.30 9.89
C LYS A 202 12.92 -4.19 10.26
N VAL A 203 12.60 -2.94 9.96
CA VAL A 203 13.35 -1.77 10.42
C VAL A 203 13.03 -1.54 11.89
N GLU A 204 14.06 -1.53 12.75
CA GLU A 204 13.91 -1.51 14.21
C GLU A 204 13.06 -0.34 14.69
N LYS A 205 13.32 0.87 14.17
CA LYS A 205 12.56 2.09 14.52
C LYS A 205 11.05 1.92 14.29
N LEU A 206 10.67 1.32 13.15
CA LEU A 206 9.27 1.11 12.79
C LEU A 206 8.66 -0.06 13.56
N GLY A 207 9.38 -1.18 13.63
CA GLY A 207 8.94 -2.40 14.30
C GLY A 207 8.70 -2.18 15.80
N ASP A 208 9.64 -1.53 16.50
CA ASP A 208 9.54 -1.25 17.93
C ASP A 208 8.36 -0.34 18.26
N MET A 209 8.17 0.71 17.46
CA MET A 209 7.08 1.65 17.66
C MET A 209 5.72 0.96 17.50
N ILE A 210 5.56 0.08 16.51
CA ILE A 210 4.32 -0.67 16.31
C ILE A 210 4.08 -1.63 17.47
N LEU A 211 5.11 -2.34 17.94
CA LEU A 211 5.00 -3.28 19.06
C LEU A 211 4.68 -2.58 20.39
N LYS A 212 5.20 -1.37 20.61
CA LYS A 212 5.02 -0.60 21.86
C LYS A 212 3.73 0.22 21.90
N ALA A 213 3.03 0.36 20.78
CA ALA A 213 1.81 1.16 20.71
C ALA A 213 0.68 0.56 21.58
N THR A 214 0.04 1.42 22.38
CA THR A 214 -1.06 1.07 23.32
C THR A 214 -2.42 1.62 22.90
N GLU A 215 -2.46 2.53 21.92
CA GLU A 215 -3.68 2.93 21.22
C GLU A 215 -3.47 2.99 19.69
N PRO A 216 -4.55 2.85 18.87
CA PRO A 216 -4.45 3.07 17.43
C PRO A 216 -4.04 4.50 17.13
N GLN A 217 -2.95 4.69 16.39
CA GLN A 217 -2.40 6.01 16.12
C GLN A 217 -1.86 6.12 14.69
N MET A 218 -1.96 7.32 14.15
CA MET A 218 -1.40 7.68 12.86
C MET A 218 -0.04 8.35 13.07
N VAL A 219 1.02 7.78 12.50
CA VAL A 219 2.39 8.29 12.63
C VAL A 219 2.96 8.61 11.26
N LEU A 220 3.69 9.73 11.16
CA LEU A 220 4.31 10.21 9.91
C LEU A 220 5.81 9.89 9.82
N PHE A 221 6.29 9.36 8.69
CA PHE A 221 7.69 8.98 8.42
C PHE A 221 8.15 9.25 6.99
N ASN A 222 9.22 10.02 6.78
CA ASN A 222 9.80 10.13 5.45
C ASN A 222 10.74 8.94 5.16
N LEU A 223 10.34 7.99 4.32
CA LEU A 223 11.22 6.89 3.94
C LEU A 223 12.37 7.30 3.01
N TYR A 224 12.36 8.52 2.49
CA TYR A 224 13.50 9.04 1.73
C TYR A 224 14.43 9.88 2.58
N ASP A 225 14.11 10.14 3.85
CA ASP A 225 14.87 11.07 4.69
C ASP A 225 15.18 12.36 3.90
N ASP A 226 16.45 12.66 3.67
CA ASP A 226 16.94 13.82 2.93
C ASP A 226 17.36 13.53 1.48
N TRP A 227 17.14 12.32 0.95
CA TRP A 227 17.64 11.92 -0.37
C TRP A 227 17.12 12.82 -1.51
N LEU A 228 15.92 13.37 -1.39
CA LEU A 228 15.35 14.24 -2.42
C LEU A 228 16.09 15.58 -2.59
N LYS A 229 17.03 15.91 -1.69
CA LYS A 229 17.91 17.09 -1.85
C LYS A 229 18.95 16.89 -2.95
N THR A 230 19.43 15.66 -3.14
CA THR A 230 20.53 15.34 -4.07
C THR A 230 20.12 14.44 -5.23
N ILE A 231 19.13 13.56 -5.03
CA ILE A 231 18.67 12.60 -6.05
C ILE A 231 17.19 12.76 -6.41
N SER A 232 16.83 12.28 -7.60
CA SER A 232 15.44 12.30 -8.07
C SER A 232 14.54 11.33 -7.29
N SER A 233 13.23 11.58 -7.28
CA SER A 233 12.24 10.67 -6.71
C SER A 233 12.31 9.25 -7.26
N TYR A 234 12.62 9.10 -8.56
CA TYR A 234 12.79 7.81 -9.21
C TYR A 234 13.97 7.04 -8.62
N THR A 235 15.11 7.71 -8.46
CA THR A 235 16.33 7.13 -7.88
C THR A 235 16.12 6.79 -6.40
N ALA A 236 15.49 7.70 -5.64
CA ALA A 236 15.17 7.48 -4.23
C ALA A 236 14.22 6.29 -4.04
N PHE A 237 13.20 6.17 -4.89
CA PHE A 237 12.32 5.00 -4.88
C PHE A 237 13.07 3.72 -5.18
N SER A 238 13.93 3.74 -6.21
CA SER A 238 14.71 2.56 -6.61
C SER A 238 15.65 2.10 -5.48
N ARG A 239 16.34 3.05 -4.82
CA ARG A 239 17.15 2.80 -3.61
C ARG A 239 16.32 2.18 -2.49
N LEU A 240 15.16 2.77 -2.18
CA LEU A 240 14.26 2.25 -1.15
C LEU A 240 13.83 0.81 -1.46
N ILE A 241 13.39 0.53 -2.68
CA ILE A 241 12.96 -0.82 -3.09
C ILE A 241 14.13 -1.79 -2.98
N LEU A 242 15.35 -1.40 -3.36
CA LEU A 242 16.54 -2.25 -3.24
C LEU A 242 16.82 -2.62 -1.78
N ILE A 243 16.80 -1.63 -0.88
CA ILE A 243 16.99 -1.83 0.57
C ILE A 243 15.91 -2.78 1.12
N LEU A 244 14.63 -2.51 0.82
CA LEU A 244 13.52 -3.31 1.30
C LEU A 244 13.56 -4.75 0.75
N ARG A 245 13.97 -4.95 -0.51
CA ARG A 245 14.17 -6.29 -1.08
C ARG A 245 15.28 -7.04 -0.35
N ALA A 246 16.40 -6.38 -0.07
CA ALA A 246 17.50 -6.98 0.67
C ALA A 246 17.08 -7.35 2.10
N LEU A 247 16.39 -6.45 2.83
CA LEU A 247 15.81 -6.71 4.15
C LEU A 247 14.79 -7.85 4.13
N HIS A 248 14.01 -7.97 3.05
CA HIS A 248 13.06 -9.06 2.90
C HIS A 248 13.76 -10.42 2.87
N VAL A 249 14.87 -10.52 2.12
CA VAL A 249 15.64 -11.77 1.95
C VAL A 249 16.52 -12.09 3.15
N ASN A 250 17.33 -11.14 3.62
CA ASN A 250 18.24 -11.32 4.75
C ASN A 250 18.44 -10.01 5.52
N ALA A 251 17.66 -9.85 6.59
CA ALA A 251 17.69 -8.64 7.40
C ALA A 251 19.05 -8.40 8.07
N ASP A 252 19.69 -9.44 8.61
CA ASP A 252 20.92 -9.30 9.38
C ASP A 252 22.09 -8.86 8.50
N ARG A 253 22.26 -9.50 7.33
CA ARG A 253 23.29 -9.10 6.36
C ARG A 253 23.03 -7.69 5.84
N THR A 254 21.79 -7.33 5.55
CA THR A 254 21.44 -5.98 5.10
C THR A 254 21.72 -4.92 6.16
N LYS A 255 21.44 -5.17 7.44
CA LYS A 255 21.76 -4.24 8.52
C LYS A 255 23.27 -3.97 8.64
N VAL A 256 24.10 -4.99 8.40
CA VAL A 256 25.56 -4.84 8.35
C VAL A 256 25.98 -4.02 7.14
N ILE A 257 25.41 -4.29 5.95
CA ILE A 257 25.74 -3.54 4.72
C ILE A 257 25.36 -2.06 4.85
N LEU A 258 24.22 -1.75 5.47
CA LEU A 258 23.77 -0.37 5.67
C LEU A 258 24.65 0.42 6.64
N LYS A 259 25.41 -0.24 7.51
CA LYS A 259 26.33 0.39 8.47
C LYS A 259 27.77 -0.06 8.18
N PRO A 260 28.38 0.44 7.09
CA PRO A 260 29.71 -0.02 6.66
C PRO A 260 30.79 0.31 7.69
N ASP A 261 30.68 1.45 8.38
CA ASP A 261 31.64 1.90 9.37
C ASP A 261 31.01 2.12 10.76
N LYS A 262 31.85 2.02 11.80
CA LYS A 262 31.44 2.33 13.18
C LYS A 262 31.08 3.80 13.39
N THR A 263 31.57 4.67 12.52
CA THR A 263 31.31 6.11 12.52
C THR A 263 29.99 6.47 11.84
N THR A 264 29.39 5.53 11.10
CA THR A 264 28.11 5.78 10.42
C THR A 264 27.01 5.97 11.46
N ILE A 265 26.48 7.18 11.53
CA ILE A 265 25.37 7.54 12.40
C ILE A 265 24.06 7.61 11.61
N THR A 266 22.97 7.29 12.28
CA THR A 266 21.61 7.58 11.81
C THR A 266 21.09 8.71 12.67
N GLU A 267 20.65 9.79 12.03
CA GLU A 267 20.06 10.91 12.76
C GLU A 267 18.76 10.49 13.46
N PRO A 268 18.42 11.09 14.62
CA PRO A 268 17.24 10.66 15.39
C PRO A 268 15.92 10.73 14.62
N HIS A 269 15.80 11.68 13.69
CA HIS A 269 14.61 11.86 12.85
C HIS A 269 14.66 11.02 11.57
N HIS A 270 15.85 10.57 11.13
CA HIS A 270 16.03 9.71 9.98
C HIS A 270 15.74 8.23 10.26
N ILE A 271 15.48 7.49 9.18
CA ILE A 271 15.27 6.04 9.21
C ILE A 271 16.53 5.33 8.75
N TRP A 272 17.19 5.87 7.73
CA TRP A 272 18.38 5.32 7.12
C TRP A 272 19.65 6.02 7.62
N PRO A 273 20.80 5.35 7.55
CA PRO A 273 22.08 5.97 7.89
C PRO A 273 22.38 7.19 7.00
N THR A 274 22.97 8.23 7.60
CA THR A 274 23.38 9.43 6.85
C THR A 274 24.67 9.11 6.11
N LEU A 275 24.59 8.98 4.79
CA LEU A 275 25.69 8.67 3.87
C LEU A 275 25.72 9.70 2.73
N THR A 276 26.90 10.00 2.20
CA THR A 276 27.03 10.81 0.99
C THR A 276 26.62 10.03 -0.26
N ASP A 277 26.40 10.71 -1.39
CA ASP A 277 26.02 10.05 -2.63
C ASP A 277 27.09 9.05 -3.10
N GLU A 278 28.38 9.35 -2.88
CA GLU A 278 29.50 8.44 -3.20
C GLU A 278 29.54 7.21 -2.29
N GLU A 279 29.16 7.36 -1.02
CA GLU A 279 29.08 6.25 -0.06
C GLU A 279 27.86 5.35 -0.32
N TRP A 280 26.77 5.91 -0.86
CA TRP A 280 25.59 5.13 -1.25
C TRP A 280 25.87 4.16 -2.40
N VAL A 281 26.71 4.53 -3.36
CA VAL A 281 27.03 3.69 -4.54
C VAL A 281 27.53 2.29 -4.16
N PRO A 282 28.60 2.11 -3.34
CA PRO A 282 29.08 0.79 -2.96
C PRO A 282 28.06 0.03 -2.09
N VAL A 283 27.25 0.74 -1.29
CA VAL A 283 26.18 0.13 -0.48
C VAL A 283 25.09 -0.44 -1.39
N GLU A 284 24.64 0.30 -2.40
CA GLU A 284 23.64 -0.16 -3.38
C GLU A 284 24.14 -1.40 -4.14
N VAL A 285 25.38 -1.38 -4.63
CA VAL A 285 26.00 -2.54 -5.29
C VAL A 285 26.05 -3.76 -4.37
N ALA A 286 26.40 -3.57 -3.09
CA ALA A 286 26.44 -4.64 -2.12
C ALA A 286 25.04 -5.21 -1.81
N LEU A 287 24.01 -4.36 -1.73
CA LEU A 287 22.63 -4.77 -1.53
C LEU A 287 22.11 -5.58 -2.73
N GLU A 288 22.36 -5.12 -3.95
CA GLU A 288 21.99 -5.82 -5.18
C GLU A 288 22.64 -7.20 -5.25
N ARG A 289 23.95 -7.28 -5.00
CA ARG A 289 24.69 -8.54 -4.95
C ARG A 289 24.14 -9.49 -3.88
N SER A 290 23.86 -8.97 -2.67
CA SER A 290 23.32 -9.78 -1.57
C SER A 290 21.96 -10.41 -1.92
N HIS A 291 21.12 -9.67 -2.65
CA HIS A 291 19.83 -10.15 -3.11
C HIS A 291 20.01 -11.26 -4.17
N PHE A 292 20.93 -11.08 -5.12
CA PHE A 292 21.17 -12.04 -6.20
C PHE A 292 21.78 -13.35 -5.70
N GLU A 293 22.84 -13.29 -4.87
CA GLU A 293 23.52 -14.46 -4.32
C GLU A 293 22.56 -15.37 -3.56
N LEU A 294 21.70 -14.81 -2.71
CA LEU A 294 20.78 -15.57 -1.88
C LEU A 294 19.58 -16.10 -2.68
N THR A 295 19.15 -15.39 -3.72
CA THR A 295 18.10 -15.87 -4.62
C THR A 295 18.60 -17.04 -5.48
N MET A 296 19.85 -16.99 -5.95
CA MET A 296 20.48 -18.13 -6.62
C MET A 296 20.72 -19.30 -5.66
N ALA A 297 21.19 -19.05 -4.42
CA ALA A 297 21.39 -20.10 -3.43
C ALA A 297 20.08 -20.82 -3.03
N ARG A 298 18.95 -20.10 -3.00
CA ARG A 298 17.63 -20.70 -2.82
C ARG A 298 17.22 -21.57 -4.02
N ARG A 299 17.51 -21.13 -5.24
CA ARG A 299 17.26 -21.95 -6.44
C ARG A 299 18.14 -23.20 -6.46
N THR A 300 19.41 -23.13 -6.10
CA THR A 300 20.30 -24.31 -6.09
C THR A 300 20.00 -25.28 -4.95
N SER A 301 19.54 -24.80 -3.79
CA SER A 301 19.11 -25.68 -2.68
C SER A 301 17.80 -26.42 -2.96
N GLU A 302 16.90 -25.88 -3.80
CA GLU A 302 15.74 -26.62 -4.31
C GLU A 302 16.11 -27.73 -5.30
N PHE A 303 17.30 -27.69 -5.91
CA PHE A 303 17.83 -28.75 -6.79
C PHE A 303 18.72 -29.79 -6.08
N THR A 304 18.99 -29.63 -4.78
CA THR A 304 19.84 -30.58 -4.02
C THR A 304 19.02 -31.53 -3.13
N ILE A 305 17.69 -31.58 -3.32
CA ILE A 305 16.82 -32.60 -2.74
C ILE A 305 16.17 -33.39 -3.88
N PHE A 306 16.98 -34.20 -4.58
CA PHE A 306 16.58 -35.42 -5.28
C PHE A 306 17.76 -36.39 -5.29
#